data_AF-A0A7D4AA74-F1
#
_entry.id   AF-A0A7D4AA74-F1
#
_cell.length_a   1.000
_cell.length_b   1.000
_cell.length_c   1.000
_cell.angle_alpha   90.00
_cell.angle_beta   90.00
_cell.angle_gamma   90.00
#
_symmetry.space_group_name_H-M   'P 1'
#
loop_
_entity.id
_entity.type
_entity.pdbx_description
1 polymer ?
#
loop_
_entity_poly.entity_id
_entity_poly.type
_entity_poly.pdbx_seq_one_letter_code
_entity_poly.pdbx_strand_id
1 'polypeptide(L)'
;MTGWDEDALAGLRVAVARGDARAGLAALAGRPLAPVLQYAGDVLAAAVAETLDGAEAAARECLEELDGRGLPGDAELAAELAAALDGRPSGLDVLPVDLGAVAEALEADPADGLWLLDLDRGDVLAPEEPSGDGRRLPIPPGAPAGAAEEERRGRARRWLAGQGLRPGPRVL
;
A
#
# COMPACT_ATOMS: atom_id res chain seq x y z
N MET A 1 7.86 18.99 15.00
CA MET A 1 6.56 18.40 15.36
C MET A 1 5.93 17.90 14.08
N THR A 2 6.02 16.60 13.86
CA THR A 2 5.43 15.89 12.72
C THR A 2 3.92 16.11 12.76
N GLY A 3 3.29 16.52 11.65
CA GLY A 3 1.84 16.76 11.58
C GLY A 3 0.97 15.51 11.75
N TRP A 4 1.57 14.40 12.18
CA TRP A 4 1.01 13.07 12.34
C TRP A 4 1.12 12.65 13.80
N ASP A 5 0.06 12.89 14.56
CA ASP A 5 -0.18 12.20 15.82
C ASP A 5 -0.87 10.85 15.56
N GLU A 6 -1.10 10.10 16.63
CA GLU A 6 -1.70 8.76 16.55
C GLU A 6 -3.11 8.78 15.94
N ASP A 7 -3.93 9.77 16.30
CA ASP A 7 -5.30 9.93 15.80
C ASP A 7 -5.32 10.27 14.30
N ALA A 8 -4.45 11.18 13.84
CA ALA A 8 -4.31 11.51 12.43
C ALA A 8 -3.86 10.30 11.62
N LEU A 9 -2.87 9.55 12.12
CA LEU A 9 -2.38 8.35 11.45
C LEU A 9 -3.45 7.26 11.42
N ALA A 10 -4.18 7.04 12.51
CA ALA A 10 -5.32 6.12 12.55
C ALA A 10 -6.40 6.52 11.53
N GLY A 11 -6.72 7.81 11.42
CA GLY A 11 -7.65 8.33 10.42
C GLY A 11 -7.21 8.04 8.98
N LEU A 12 -5.93 8.26 8.67
CA LEU A 12 -5.36 7.94 7.35
C LEU A 12 -5.42 6.44 7.05
N ARG A 13 -5.05 5.59 8.02
CA ARG A 13 -5.13 4.13 7.88
C ARG A 13 -6.56 3.68 7.57
N VAL A 14 -7.55 4.22 8.27
CA VAL A 14 -8.97 3.92 8.03
C VAL A 14 -9.41 4.36 6.64
N ALA A 15 -8.99 5.55 6.18
CA ALA A 15 -9.31 6.03 4.84
C ALA A 15 -8.75 5.08 3.76
N VAL A 16 -7.48 4.66 3.88
CA VAL A 16 -6.86 3.72 2.95
C VAL A 16 -7.53 2.35 2.99
N ALA A 17 -7.81 1.82 4.19
CA ALA A 17 -8.49 0.52 4.32
C ALA A 17 -9.88 0.50 3.67
N ARG A 18 -10.58 1.64 3.64
CA ARG A 18 -11.91 1.80 3.03
C ARG A 18 -11.88 2.25 1.57
N GLY A 19 -10.72 2.60 1.03
CA GLY A 19 -10.63 3.26 -0.27
C GLY A 19 -11.30 4.63 -0.32
N ASP A 20 -11.42 5.33 0.81
CA ASP A 20 -12.06 6.64 0.89
C ASP A 20 -11.06 7.74 0.50
N ALA A 21 -10.92 7.97 -0.81
CA ALA A 21 -9.98 8.94 -1.36
C ALA A 21 -10.23 10.37 -0.88
N ARG A 22 -11.50 10.76 -0.70
CA ARG A 22 -11.87 12.10 -0.22
C ARG A 22 -11.49 12.29 1.24
N ALA A 23 -11.80 11.33 2.12
CA ALA A 23 -11.38 11.39 3.52
C ALA A 23 -9.86 11.33 3.66
N GLY A 24 -9.19 10.50 2.85
CA GLY A 24 -7.74 10.41 2.81
C GLY A 24 -7.11 11.74 2.39
N LEU A 25 -7.56 12.36 1.29
CA LEU A 25 -7.03 13.63 0.81
C LEU A 25 -7.23 14.75 1.85
N ALA A 26 -8.38 14.78 2.52
CA ALA A 26 -8.62 15.70 3.63
C ALA A 26 -7.68 15.45 4.83
N ALA A 27 -7.34 14.19 5.11
CA ALA A 27 -6.37 13.84 6.14
C ALA A 27 -4.95 14.29 5.77
N LEU A 28 -4.57 14.29 4.49
CA LEU A 28 -3.26 14.76 4.02
C LEU A 28 -3.14 16.30 4.01
N ALA A 29 -4.25 17.01 3.83
CA ALA A 29 -4.25 18.46 3.63
C ALA A 29 -3.48 19.23 4.73
N GLY A 30 -2.47 20.01 4.30
CA GLY A 30 -1.67 20.86 5.18
C GLY A 30 -0.67 20.12 6.08
N ARG A 31 -0.46 18.81 5.87
CA ARG A 31 0.51 18.00 6.62
C ARG A 31 1.69 17.59 5.73
N PRO A 32 2.90 17.41 6.29
CA PRO A 32 4.03 16.89 5.54
C PRO A 32 3.77 15.43 5.12
N LEU A 33 4.09 15.08 3.88
CA LEU A 33 3.87 13.74 3.32
C LEU A 33 4.96 12.74 3.72
N ALA A 34 6.20 13.20 3.88
CA ALA A 34 7.39 12.36 4.10
C ALA A 34 7.24 11.21 5.12
N PRO A 35 6.54 11.38 6.26
CA PRO A 35 6.38 10.30 7.24
C PRO A 35 5.39 9.20 6.83
N VAL A 36 4.57 9.41 5.80
CA VAL A 36 3.43 8.54 5.43
C VAL A 36 3.31 8.32 3.92
N LEU A 37 4.40 8.45 3.16
CA LEU A 37 4.37 8.42 1.69
C LEU A 37 3.68 7.18 1.10
N GLN A 38 3.82 6.01 1.70
CA GLN A 38 3.20 4.79 1.19
C GLN A 38 1.67 4.86 1.31
N TYR A 39 1.15 5.37 2.44
CA TYR A 39 -0.27 5.66 2.62
C TYR A 39 -0.75 6.85 1.78
N ALA A 40 0.02 7.93 1.73
CA ALA A 40 -0.31 9.13 0.98
C ALA A 40 -0.44 8.82 -0.52
N GLY A 41 0.48 8.04 -1.08
CA GLY A 41 0.41 7.63 -2.48
C GLY A 41 -0.80 6.75 -2.79
N ASP A 42 -1.20 5.83 -1.91
CA ASP A 42 -2.44 5.02 -2.08
C ASP A 42 -3.66 5.94 -2.21
N VAL A 43 -3.77 6.91 -1.28
CA VAL A 43 -4.85 7.91 -1.28
C VAL A 43 -4.81 8.77 -2.54
N LEU A 44 -3.63 9.28 -2.89
CA LEU A 44 -3.47 10.24 -3.98
C LEU A 44 -3.70 9.60 -5.35
N ALA A 45 -3.28 8.34 -5.55
CA ALA A 45 -3.59 7.61 -6.77
C ALA A 45 -5.11 7.45 -6.97
N ALA A 46 -5.84 7.10 -5.90
CA ALA A 46 -7.31 7.04 -5.94
C ALA A 46 -7.93 8.43 -6.15
N ALA A 47 -7.46 9.46 -5.43
CA ALA A 47 -7.99 10.82 -5.51
C ALA A 47 -7.78 11.45 -6.90
N VAL A 48 -6.65 11.18 -7.56
CA VAL A 48 -6.39 11.60 -8.95
C VAL A 48 -7.34 10.88 -9.91
N ALA A 49 -7.52 9.56 -9.76
CA ALA A 49 -8.47 8.80 -10.59
C ALA A 49 -9.93 9.28 -10.42
N GLU A 50 -10.29 9.75 -9.23
CA GLU A 50 -11.59 10.37 -8.92
C GLU A 50 -11.68 11.86 -9.28
N THR A 51 -10.61 12.46 -9.81
CA THR A 51 -10.54 13.88 -10.18
C THR A 51 -10.85 14.84 -9.03
N LEU A 52 -10.42 14.51 -7.81
CA LEU A 52 -10.65 15.35 -6.63
C LEU A 52 -9.79 16.63 -6.68
N ASP A 53 -10.39 17.74 -6.23
CA ASP A 53 -9.73 19.04 -6.20
C ASP A 53 -8.43 18.99 -5.36
N GLY A 54 -7.33 19.46 -5.94
CA GLY A 54 -6.01 19.49 -5.30
C GLY A 54 -5.25 18.16 -5.32
N ALA A 55 -5.87 17.05 -5.76
CA ALA A 55 -5.23 15.74 -5.78
C ALA A 55 -3.99 15.69 -6.68
N GLU A 56 -4.04 16.27 -7.88
CA GLU A 56 -2.90 16.22 -8.80
C GLU A 56 -1.68 16.98 -8.28
N ALA A 57 -1.88 18.10 -7.59
CA ALA A 57 -0.78 18.89 -7.04
C ALA A 57 -0.08 18.11 -5.93
N ALA A 58 -0.86 17.54 -5.00
CA ALA A 58 -0.35 16.71 -3.93
C ALA A 58 0.29 15.40 -4.44
N ALA A 59 -0.24 14.81 -5.52
CA ALA A 59 0.35 13.63 -6.15
C ALA A 59 1.74 13.92 -6.74
N ARG A 60 1.94 15.10 -7.36
CA ARG A 60 3.26 15.51 -7.86
C ARG A 60 4.27 15.75 -6.72
N GLU A 61 3.84 16.37 -5.62
CA GLU A 61 4.68 16.50 -4.41
C GLU A 61 5.06 15.12 -3.85
N CYS A 62 4.11 14.20 -3.77
CA CYS A 62 4.35 12.83 -3.31
C CYS A 62 5.36 12.09 -4.21
N LEU A 63 5.27 12.25 -5.54
CA LEU A 63 6.24 11.69 -6.48
C LEU A 63 7.66 12.17 -6.22
N GLU A 64 7.85 13.49 -6.04
CA GLU A 64 9.18 14.06 -5.78
C GLU A 64 9.78 13.52 -4.48
N GLU A 65 8.96 13.36 -3.43
CA GLU A 65 9.43 12.81 -2.15
C GLU A 65 9.74 11.31 -2.22
N LEU A 66 8.94 10.52 -2.95
CA LEU A 66 9.19 9.08 -3.17
C LEU A 66 10.51 8.86 -3.92
N ASP A 67 10.74 9.61 -5.00
CA ASP A 67 11.96 9.55 -5.80
C ASP A 67 13.20 9.97 -5.00
N GLY A 68 13.05 10.96 -4.11
CA GLY A 68 14.14 11.42 -3.24
C GLY A 68 14.49 10.43 -2.13
N ARG A 69 13.51 9.66 -1.62
CA ARG A 69 13.67 8.75 -0.48
C ARG A 69 14.20 7.36 -0.89
N GLY A 70 13.62 6.76 -1.93
CA GLY A 70 14.09 5.50 -2.50
C GLY A 70 14.00 4.27 -1.58
N LEU A 71 13.03 4.21 -0.66
CA LEU A 71 12.74 3.01 0.13
C LEU A 71 12.08 1.92 -0.72
N PRO A 72 12.08 0.63 -0.28
CA PRO A 72 11.34 -0.42 -0.96
C PRO A 72 9.89 0.01 -1.22
N GLY A 73 9.35 -0.27 -2.41
CA GLY A 73 7.98 0.09 -2.75
C GLY A 73 7.79 1.54 -3.23
N ASP A 74 8.80 2.41 -3.10
CA ASP A 74 8.68 3.81 -3.54
C ASP A 74 8.64 3.90 -5.07
N ALA A 75 9.52 3.16 -5.76
CA ALA A 75 9.55 3.15 -7.22
C ALA A 75 8.25 2.59 -7.82
N GLU A 76 7.70 1.54 -7.20
CA GLU A 76 6.41 0.97 -7.62
C GLU A 76 5.27 1.96 -7.42
N LEU A 77 5.19 2.62 -6.26
CA LEU A 77 4.18 3.63 -6.00
C LEU A 77 4.31 4.85 -6.90
N ALA A 78 5.54 5.30 -7.16
CA ALA A 78 5.80 6.42 -8.05
C ALA A 78 5.35 6.11 -9.48
N ALA A 79 5.59 4.89 -9.97
CA ALA A 79 5.08 4.45 -11.26
C ALA A 79 3.54 4.45 -11.31
N GLU A 80 2.88 3.99 -10.24
CA GLU A 80 1.42 4.02 -10.13
C GLU A 80 0.85 5.45 -10.13
N LEU A 81 1.43 6.35 -9.34
CA LEU A 81 1.03 7.77 -9.29
C LEU A 81 1.25 8.47 -10.63
N ALA A 82 2.39 8.23 -11.29
CA ALA A 82 2.67 8.78 -12.61
C ALA A 82 1.65 8.31 -13.65
N ALA A 83 1.32 7.00 -13.64
CA ALA A 83 0.29 6.46 -14.51
C ALA A 83 -1.09 7.10 -14.25
N ALA A 84 -1.47 7.28 -12.98
CA ALA A 84 -2.72 7.94 -12.61
C ALA A 84 -2.78 9.39 -13.09
N LEU A 85 -1.70 10.16 -12.91
CA LEU A 85 -1.59 11.55 -13.39
C LEU A 85 -1.68 11.65 -14.92
N ASP A 86 -1.17 10.66 -15.64
CA ASP A 86 -1.28 10.59 -17.10
C ASP A 86 -2.62 10.04 -17.60
N GLY A 87 -3.52 9.61 -16.70
CA GLY A 87 -4.78 8.95 -17.05
C GLY A 87 -4.59 7.59 -17.72
N ARG A 88 -3.49 6.88 -17.39
CA ARG A 88 -3.11 5.58 -17.97
C ARG A 88 -3.20 4.47 -16.92
N PRO A 89 -3.43 3.21 -17.35
CA PRO A 89 -3.29 2.07 -16.46
C PRO A 89 -1.81 1.89 -16.05
N SER A 90 -1.56 1.47 -14.82
CA SER A 90 -0.21 1.16 -14.31
C SER A 90 0.40 -0.10 -14.92
N GLY A 91 -0.41 -0.96 -15.55
CA GLY A 91 0.02 -2.24 -16.11
C GLY A 91 0.10 -3.39 -15.10
N LEU A 92 -0.22 -3.14 -13.82
CA LEU A 92 -0.35 -4.16 -12.79
C LEU A 92 -1.83 -4.43 -12.48
N ASP A 93 -2.15 -5.70 -12.20
CA ASP A 93 -3.49 -6.13 -11.82
C ASP A 93 -3.79 -5.70 -10.37
N VAL A 94 -5.00 -5.19 -10.15
CA VAL A 94 -5.44 -4.73 -8.83
C VAL A 94 -5.86 -5.90 -7.97
N LEU A 95 -5.32 -5.99 -6.75
CA LEU A 95 -5.76 -6.94 -5.73
C LEU A 95 -6.25 -6.18 -4.47
N PRO A 96 -7.45 -6.49 -3.93
CA PRO A 96 -7.97 -5.88 -2.71
C PRO A 96 -7.24 -6.42 -1.45
N VAL A 97 -5.96 -6.10 -1.32
CA VAL A 97 -5.06 -6.64 -0.30
C VAL A 97 -4.60 -5.55 0.67
N ASP A 98 -4.49 -5.92 1.94
CA ASP A 98 -3.85 -5.07 2.95
C ASP A 98 -2.34 -5.33 2.98
N LEU A 99 -1.57 -4.30 2.60
CA LEU A 99 -0.11 -4.33 2.65
C LEU A 99 0.43 -4.56 4.06
N GLY A 100 -0.28 -4.16 5.11
CA GLY A 100 0.11 -4.43 6.49
C GLY A 100 0.13 -5.93 6.79
N ALA A 101 -0.92 -6.65 6.37
CA ALA A 101 -1.02 -8.09 6.53
C ALA A 101 0.02 -8.84 5.67
N VAL A 102 0.28 -8.39 4.44
CA VAL A 102 1.33 -8.97 3.60
C VAL A 102 2.71 -8.72 4.21
N ALA A 103 2.95 -7.53 4.75
CA ALA A 103 4.21 -7.20 5.40
C ALA A 103 4.45 -8.03 6.67
N GLU A 104 3.40 -8.31 7.44
CA GLU A 104 3.47 -9.23 8.57
C GLU A 104 3.85 -10.65 8.13
N ALA A 105 3.21 -11.19 7.10
CA ALA A 105 3.55 -12.50 6.55
C ALA A 105 4.97 -12.57 5.98
N LEU A 106 5.46 -11.50 5.34
CA LEU A 106 6.84 -11.41 4.86
C LEU A 106 7.86 -11.46 6.02
N GLU A 107 7.52 -10.91 7.18
CA GLU A 107 8.39 -10.83 8.37
C GLU A 107 8.26 -12.02 9.31
N ALA A 108 7.32 -12.92 9.04
CA ALA A 108 7.12 -14.13 9.83
C ALA A 108 8.40 -14.99 9.87
N ASP A 109 8.56 -15.76 10.95
CA ASP A 109 9.64 -16.74 11.03
C ASP A 109 9.35 -17.87 10.03
N PRO A 110 10.32 -18.25 9.17
CA PRO A 110 10.15 -19.41 8.30
C PRO A 110 9.79 -20.71 9.03
N ALA A 111 10.12 -20.82 10.32
CA ALA A 111 9.75 -21.97 11.16
C ALA A 111 8.24 -22.02 11.51
N ASP A 112 7.53 -20.89 11.43
CA ASP A 112 6.09 -20.80 11.73
C ASP A 112 5.23 -21.41 10.62
N GLY A 113 5.82 -21.65 9.44
CA GLY A 113 5.17 -22.29 8.30
C GLY A 113 4.95 -21.34 7.13
N LEU A 114 4.13 -21.78 6.17
CA LEU A 114 3.92 -21.09 4.91
C LEU A 114 2.64 -20.26 4.93
N TRP A 115 2.79 -18.94 4.88
CA TRP A 115 1.71 -17.99 4.68
C TRP A 115 1.30 -17.94 3.20
N LEU A 116 0.01 -17.76 2.94
CA LEU A 116 -0.54 -17.74 1.58
C LEU A 116 -1.35 -16.46 1.35
N LEU A 117 -1.20 -15.85 0.19
CA LEU A 117 -2.07 -14.79 -0.31
C LEU A 117 -3.17 -15.39 -1.18
N ASP A 118 -4.43 -15.22 -0.80
CA ASP A 118 -5.60 -15.53 -1.62
C ASP A 118 -5.74 -14.48 -2.73
N LEU A 119 -5.59 -14.86 -3.99
CA LEU A 119 -5.63 -13.95 -5.13
C LEU A 119 -7.05 -13.59 -5.58
N ASP A 120 -8.06 -14.26 -5.04
CA ASP A 120 -9.45 -14.01 -5.38
C ASP A 120 -10.08 -13.05 -4.35
N ARG A 121 -9.61 -13.09 -3.10
CA ARG A 121 -10.09 -12.22 -2.01
C ARG A 121 -9.11 -11.15 -1.52
N GLY A 122 -7.81 -11.34 -1.76
CA GLY A 122 -6.77 -10.49 -1.19
C GLY A 122 -6.52 -10.74 0.31
N ASP A 123 -6.95 -11.90 0.82
CA ASP A 123 -6.74 -12.32 2.20
C ASP A 123 -5.34 -12.93 2.37
N VAL A 124 -4.68 -12.60 3.48
CA VAL A 124 -3.44 -13.26 3.91
C VAL A 124 -3.83 -14.35 4.89
N LEU A 125 -3.52 -15.59 4.53
CA LEU A 125 -3.90 -16.79 5.26
C LEU A 125 -2.70 -17.32 6.04
N ALA A 126 -2.88 -17.51 7.34
CA ALA A 126 -1.87 -18.11 8.20
C ALA A 126 -1.66 -19.60 7.87
N PRO A 127 -0.51 -20.20 8.24
CA PRO A 127 -0.19 -21.60 7.93
C PRO A 127 -1.21 -22.62 8.46
N GLU A 128 -1.90 -22.28 9.55
CA GLU A 128 -2.92 -23.14 10.16
C GLU A 128 -4.30 -23.06 9.48
N GLU A 129 -4.52 -22.03 8.65
CA GLU A 129 -5.81 -21.83 8.00
C GLU A 129 -6.01 -22.84 6.86
N PRO A 130 -7.18 -23.49 6.78
CA PRO A 130 -7.43 -24.54 5.81
C PRO A 130 -7.27 -23.98 4.39
N SER A 131 -6.48 -24.69 3.60
CA SER A 131 -6.33 -24.36 2.20
C SER A 131 -7.54 -24.85 1.39
N GLY A 132 -8.52 -23.98 1.18
CA GLY A 132 -9.58 -24.16 0.19
C GLY A 132 -9.09 -24.01 -1.26
N ASP A 133 -9.95 -24.31 -2.23
CA ASP A 133 -9.63 -24.51 -3.66
C ASP A 133 -9.32 -23.22 -4.48
N GLY A 134 -9.13 -22.07 -3.81
CA GLY A 134 -8.88 -20.77 -4.46
C GLY A 134 -7.46 -20.58 -5.00
N ARG A 135 -7.25 -19.59 -5.88
CA ARG A 135 -5.92 -19.25 -6.41
C ARG A 135 -5.08 -18.60 -5.32
N ARG A 136 -3.86 -19.11 -5.10
CA ARG A 136 -3.02 -18.68 -3.97
C ARG A 136 -1.58 -18.46 -4.39
N LEU A 137 -0.91 -17.51 -3.74
CA LEU A 137 0.53 -17.31 -3.84
C LEU A 137 1.21 -17.53 -2.48
N PRO A 138 2.31 -18.29 -2.42
CA PRO A 138 3.13 -18.37 -1.21
C PRO A 138 3.81 -17.02 -0.93
N ILE A 139 3.68 -16.54 0.29
CA ILE A 139 4.39 -15.34 0.77
C ILE A 139 5.73 -15.82 1.37
N PRO A 140 6.88 -15.36 0.86
CA PRO A 140 8.18 -15.78 1.39
C PRO A 140 8.45 -15.13 2.75
N PRO A 141 8.60 -15.90 3.84
CA PRO A 141 8.94 -15.36 5.16
C PRO A 141 10.42 -14.92 5.24
N GLY A 142 10.79 -14.26 6.33
CA GLY A 142 12.18 -13.90 6.64
C GLY A 142 12.64 -12.50 6.20
N ALA A 143 11.71 -11.59 5.88
CA ALA A 143 12.02 -10.18 5.74
C ALA A 143 12.50 -9.59 7.09
N PRO A 144 13.36 -8.55 7.08
CA PRO A 144 13.86 -7.95 8.31
C PRO A 144 12.74 -7.38 9.19
N ALA A 145 12.63 -7.91 10.42
CA ALA A 145 11.72 -7.40 11.44
C ALA A 145 12.20 -6.04 12.01
N GLY A 146 11.27 -5.30 12.61
CA GLY A 146 11.57 -4.07 13.36
C GLY A 146 11.73 -2.80 12.50
N ALA A 147 11.47 -2.88 11.20
CA ALA A 147 11.43 -1.69 10.34
C ALA A 147 10.19 -0.82 10.63
N ALA A 148 10.26 0.47 10.28
CA ALA A 148 9.11 1.37 10.35
C ALA A 148 7.99 0.90 9.41
N GLU A 149 6.75 1.09 9.80
CA GLU A 149 5.55 0.65 9.06
C GLU A 149 5.55 1.04 7.58
N GLU A 150 6.00 2.25 7.25
CA GLU A 150 6.20 2.72 5.87
C GLU A 150 7.11 1.77 5.06
N GLU A 151 8.27 1.42 5.60
CA GLU A 151 9.22 0.53 4.92
C GLU A 151 8.65 -0.89 4.81
N ARG A 152 7.93 -1.35 5.84
CA ARG A 152 7.24 -2.66 5.85
C ARG A 152 6.20 -2.74 4.73
N ARG A 153 5.31 -1.74 4.63
CA ARG A 153 4.32 -1.63 3.55
C ARG A 153 4.98 -1.54 2.18
N GLY A 154 6.06 -0.78 2.09
CA GLY A 154 6.87 -0.66 0.89
C GLY A 154 7.45 -1.98 0.40
N ARG A 155 7.98 -2.81 1.30
CA ARG A 155 8.41 -4.18 0.95
C ARG A 155 7.25 -5.04 0.44
N ALA A 156 6.09 -4.97 1.10
CA ALA A 156 4.90 -5.69 0.66
C ALA A 156 4.46 -5.26 -0.75
N ARG A 157 4.43 -3.95 -1.02
CA ARG A 157 4.12 -3.40 -2.36
C ARG A 157 5.10 -3.89 -3.40
N ARG A 158 6.40 -3.81 -3.12
CA ARG A 158 7.45 -4.30 -4.03
C ARG A 158 7.32 -5.78 -4.33
N TRP A 159 7.01 -6.59 -3.31
CA TRP A 159 6.80 -8.02 -3.49
C TRP A 159 5.58 -8.32 -4.38
N LEU A 160 4.45 -7.66 -4.15
CA LEU A 160 3.25 -7.77 -4.98
C LEU A 160 3.53 -7.37 -6.44
N ALA A 161 4.23 -6.26 -6.66
CA ALA A 161 4.61 -5.82 -8.00
C ALA A 161 5.45 -6.86 -8.74
N GLY A 162 6.33 -7.58 -8.02
CA GLY A 162 7.07 -8.72 -8.55
C GLY A 162 6.19 -9.90 -8.99
N GLN A 163 4.95 -9.97 -8.52
CA GLN A 163 3.92 -10.93 -8.95
C GLN A 163 2.99 -10.36 -10.03
N GLY A 164 3.24 -9.14 -10.53
CA GLY A 164 2.34 -8.45 -11.47
C GLY A 164 1.11 -7.82 -10.81
N LEU A 165 1.11 -7.69 -9.48
CA LEU A 165 -0.02 -7.21 -8.69
C LEU A 165 0.27 -5.85 -8.07
N ARG A 166 -0.78 -5.06 -7.83
CA ARG A 166 -0.73 -3.85 -7.02
C ARG A 166 -1.84 -3.83 -5.98
N PRO A 167 -1.65 -3.18 -4.82
CA PRO A 167 -2.72 -3.02 -3.85
C PRO A 167 -3.86 -2.19 -4.43
N GLY A 168 -5.07 -2.53 -4.03
CA GLY A 168 -6.27 -1.75 -4.25
C GLY A 168 -7.14 -1.75 -3.00
N PRO A 169 -8.17 -0.90 -2.95
CA PRO A 169 -9.07 -0.84 -1.81
C PRO A 169 -9.83 -2.17 -1.66
N ARG A 170 -10.04 -2.59 -0.41
CA ARG A 170 -10.91 -3.73 -0.10
C ARG A 170 -12.37 -3.32 -0.33
N VAL A 171 -12.98 -3.92 -1.36
CA VAL A 171 -14.44 -3.83 -1.56
C VAL A 171 -15.06 -4.83 -0.60
N LEU A 172 -15.54 -4.34 0.55
CA LEU A 172 -16.35 -5.13 1.48
C LEU A 172 -17.80 -5.28 0.97
#